data_AF-A0A143G8Z7-F1
#
_entry.id   AF-A0A143G8Z7-F1
#
_cell.length_a   1.000
_cell.length_b   1.000
_cell.length_c   1.000
_cell.angle_alpha   90.00
_cell.angle_beta   90.00
_cell.angle_gamma   90.00
#
_symmetry.space_group_name_H-M   'P 1'
#
loop_
_entity.id
_entity.type
_entity.pdbx_description
1 polymer ?
#
loop_
_entity_poly.entity_id
_entity_poly.type
_entity_poly.pdbx_seq_one_letter_code
_entity_poly.pdbx_strand_id
1 'polypeptide(L)'
;MKLITDKKSIKKLVQSITQENLHKDGLIAQFYNKEYLIHDYVHNKFHKELFLGRFKNIDQELSAEKNTKSLEIGQLVTYTNEYGVAFLNHEILGFDNDASYGNYVYLDLNCYWCAVPVESITHQEGYMGLTQEDIDGISPEFEKNRIPFDLKILRQKNEAEFAA
;
A
#
# COMPACT_ATOMS: atom_id res chain seq x y z
N MET A 1 12.63 7.44 -0.09
CA MET A 1 12.00 6.35 0.68
C MET A 1 13.11 5.59 1.42
N LYS A 2 12.97 5.32 2.73
CA LYS A 2 13.92 4.49 3.49
C LYS A 2 13.70 3.01 3.13
N LEU A 3 14.76 2.27 2.83
CA LEU A 3 14.70 0.83 2.54
C LEU A 3 15.23 0.04 3.74
N ILE A 4 14.61 -1.10 4.04
CA ILE A 4 14.86 -1.89 5.24
C ILE A 4 14.97 -3.36 4.86
N THR A 5 16.16 -3.93 5.04
CA THR A 5 16.45 -5.34 4.70
C THR A 5 16.99 -6.14 5.88
N ASP A 6 17.12 -5.51 7.05
CA ASP A 6 17.65 -6.17 8.23
C ASP A 6 16.59 -7.02 8.96
N LYS A 7 17.03 -8.15 9.51
CA LYS A 7 16.16 -9.10 10.20
C LYS A 7 15.56 -8.57 11.51
N LYS A 8 16.18 -7.54 12.11
CA LYS A 8 15.71 -6.98 13.39
C LYS A 8 14.46 -6.14 13.17
N SER A 9 14.41 -5.39 12.08
CA SER A 9 13.26 -4.56 11.71
C SER A 9 12.00 -5.39 11.44
N ILE A 10 12.09 -6.49 10.68
CA ILE A 10 10.92 -7.36 10.48
C ILE A 10 10.44 -8.02 11.78
N LYS A 11 11.36 -8.41 12.67
CA LYS A 11 10.98 -8.92 14.00
C LYS A 11 10.25 -7.88 14.83
N LYS A 12 10.73 -6.63 14.81
CA LYS A 12 10.10 -5.50 15.49
C LYS A 12 8.69 -5.24 14.94
N LEU A 13 8.52 -5.26 13.62
CA LEU A 13 7.21 -5.11 12.97
C LEU A 13 6.24 -6.21 13.37
N VAL A 14 6.67 -7.48 13.32
CA VAL A 14 5.83 -8.62 13.74
C VAL A 14 5.40 -8.48 15.21
N GLN A 15 6.25 -7.94 16.08
CA GLN A 15 5.93 -7.70 17.49
C GLN A 15 5.00 -6.51 17.72
N SER A 16 4.96 -5.53 16.81
CA SER A 16 4.06 -4.37 16.93
C SER A 16 2.64 -4.65 16.46
N ILE A 17 2.42 -5.69 15.68
CA ILE A 17 1.08 -6.08 15.23
C ILE A 17 0.36 -6.76 16.40
N THR A 18 -0.75 -6.18 16.84
CA THR A 18 -1.51 -6.61 18.02
C THR A 18 -2.57 -7.67 17.72
N GLN A 19 -2.85 -7.94 16.44
CA GLN A 19 -3.90 -8.86 16.02
C GLN A 19 -3.54 -10.31 16.39
N GLU A 20 -4.40 -10.98 17.17
CA GLU A 20 -4.09 -12.28 17.78
C GLU A 20 -3.91 -13.40 16.76
N ASN A 21 -4.69 -13.40 15.68
CA ASN A 21 -4.63 -14.42 14.63
C ASN A 21 -3.56 -14.16 13.56
N LEU A 22 -2.59 -13.27 13.80
CA LEU A 22 -1.53 -12.95 12.84
C LEU A 22 -0.77 -14.19 12.35
N HIS A 23 -0.73 -14.37 11.03
CA HIS A 23 0.10 -15.36 10.33
C HIS A 23 1.56 -14.88 10.26
N LYS A 24 2.26 -14.94 11.39
CA LYS A 24 3.64 -14.44 11.56
C LYS A 24 4.60 -15.00 10.52
N ASP A 25 4.54 -16.31 10.27
CA ASP A 25 5.43 -16.97 9.31
C ASP A 25 5.17 -16.50 7.87
N GLY A 26 3.90 -16.21 7.54
CA GLY A 26 3.54 -15.64 6.23
C GLY A 26 4.12 -14.25 6.03
N LEU A 27 4.01 -13.38 7.04
CA LEU A 27 4.60 -12.04 7.00
C LEU A 27 6.13 -12.09 6.90
N ILE A 28 6.78 -12.97 7.66
CA ILE A 28 8.23 -13.16 7.60
C ILE A 28 8.65 -13.73 6.24
N ALA A 29 7.91 -14.68 5.69
CA ALA A 29 8.18 -15.24 4.36
C ALA A 29 8.05 -14.17 3.27
N GLN A 30 7.02 -13.32 3.36
CA GLN A 30 6.82 -12.20 2.44
C GLN A 30 8.04 -11.25 2.45
N PHE A 31 8.56 -10.90 3.63
CA PHE A 31 9.75 -10.04 3.78
C PHE A 31 10.99 -10.55 3.02
N TYR A 32 11.17 -11.87 2.92
CA TYR A 32 12.32 -12.47 2.23
C TYR A 32 12.04 -12.81 0.77
N ASN A 33 10.79 -12.73 0.32
CA ASN A 33 10.42 -13.07 -1.05
C ASN A 33 10.58 -11.87 -1.97
N LYS A 34 11.80 -11.70 -2.50
CA LYS A 34 12.14 -10.57 -3.39
C LYS A 34 11.27 -10.50 -4.64
N GLU A 35 11.00 -11.63 -5.29
CA GLU A 35 10.20 -11.67 -6.50
C GLU A 35 8.78 -11.15 -6.22
N TYR A 36 8.16 -11.64 -5.15
CA TYR A 36 6.87 -11.13 -4.68
C TYR A 36 6.92 -9.63 -4.43
N LEU A 37 7.93 -9.14 -3.69
CA LEU A 37 8.02 -7.73 -3.31
C LEU A 37 8.28 -6.81 -4.51
N ILE A 38 9.06 -7.24 -5.51
CA ILE A 38 9.25 -6.50 -6.77
C ILE A 38 7.94 -6.42 -7.55
N HIS A 39 7.21 -7.54 -7.64
CA HIS A 39 5.90 -7.57 -8.27
C HIS A 39 4.93 -6.61 -7.59
N ASP A 40 4.86 -6.67 -6.26
CA ASP A 40 3.97 -5.84 -5.46
C ASP A 40 4.36 -4.36 -5.58
N TYR A 41 5.65 -4.02 -5.52
CA TYR A 41 6.14 -2.66 -5.74
C TYR A 41 5.63 -2.04 -7.05
N VAL A 42 5.68 -2.80 -8.15
CA VAL A 42 5.21 -2.33 -9.45
C VAL A 42 3.68 -2.22 -9.49
N HIS A 43 2.97 -3.20 -8.93
CA HIS A 43 1.51 -3.17 -8.88
C HIS A 43 0.97 -2.04 -8.00
N ASN A 44 1.58 -1.77 -6.86
CA ASN A 44 1.20 -0.69 -5.95
C ASN A 44 1.28 0.67 -6.65
N LYS A 45 2.30 0.91 -7.50
CA LYS A 45 2.35 2.11 -8.36
C LYS A 45 1.13 2.22 -9.28
N PHE A 46 0.69 1.11 -9.90
CA PHE A 46 -0.48 1.11 -10.77
C PHE A 46 -1.77 1.34 -10.00
N HIS A 47 -1.92 0.72 -8.83
CA HIS A 47 -3.08 0.91 -7.97
C HIS A 47 -3.19 2.35 -7.47
N LYS A 48 -2.07 2.95 -7.06
CA LYS A 48 -1.99 4.36 -6.70
C LYS A 48 -2.43 5.26 -7.86
N GLU A 49 -1.93 5.01 -9.07
CA GLU A 49 -2.33 5.80 -10.25
C GLU A 49 -3.81 5.64 -10.59
N LEU A 50 -4.32 4.40 -10.54
CA LEU A 50 -5.74 4.11 -10.72
C LEU A 50 -6.60 4.81 -9.68
N PHE A 51 -6.17 4.80 -8.43
CA PHE A 51 -6.86 5.47 -7.34
C PHE A 51 -6.93 6.97 -7.58
N LEU A 52 -5.79 7.64 -7.79
CA LEU A 52 -5.72 9.08 -8.00
C LEU A 52 -6.49 9.55 -9.25
N GLY A 53 -6.55 8.72 -10.30
CA GLY A 53 -7.32 9.06 -11.50
C GLY A 53 -8.83 8.82 -11.37
N ARG A 54 -9.27 7.92 -10.47
CA ARG A 54 -10.69 7.61 -10.25
C ARG A 54 -11.31 8.45 -9.13
N PHE A 55 -10.57 8.68 -8.07
CA PHE A 55 -11.04 9.33 -6.86
C PHE A 55 -10.46 10.73 -6.74
N LYS A 56 -11.25 11.74 -7.10
CA LYS A 56 -10.80 13.15 -7.13
C LYS A 56 -11.07 13.93 -5.85
N ASN A 57 -11.99 13.47 -5.01
CA ASN A 57 -12.49 14.19 -3.84
C ASN A 57 -12.44 13.31 -2.58
N ILE A 58 -11.27 12.75 -2.28
CA ILE A 58 -11.06 11.99 -1.05
C ILE A 58 -10.46 12.92 0.00
N ASP A 59 -10.85 12.71 1.26
CA ASP A 59 -10.31 13.46 2.37
C ASP A 59 -8.81 13.25 2.49
N GLN A 60 -8.10 14.37 2.60
CA GLN A 60 -6.64 14.38 2.67
C GLN A 60 -6.14 14.09 4.09
N GLU A 61 -7.01 14.23 5.09
CA GLU A 61 -6.67 14.07 6.50
C GLU A 61 -7.80 13.35 7.24
N LEU A 62 -7.43 12.49 8.19
CA LEU A 62 -8.37 12.03 9.22
C LEU A 62 -8.61 13.17 10.20
N SER A 63 -9.85 13.33 10.67
CA SER A 63 -10.10 14.24 11.78
C SER A 63 -9.27 13.83 13.02
N ALA A 64 -8.86 14.80 13.84
CA ALA A 64 -8.01 14.54 15.00
C ALA A 64 -8.60 13.48 15.96
N GLU A 65 -9.93 13.45 16.09
CA GLU A 65 -10.65 12.45 16.89
C GLU A 65 -10.54 11.04 16.32
N LYS A 66 -10.46 10.94 15.00
CA LYS A 66 -10.39 9.68 14.26
C LYS A 66 -8.95 9.18 14.08
N ASN A 67 -7.98 10.11 14.06
CA ASN A 67 -6.57 9.80 13.81
C ASN A 67 -5.79 9.33 15.06
N THR A 68 -6.28 8.29 15.71
CA THR A 68 -5.67 7.74 16.94
C THR A 68 -4.27 7.16 16.73
N LYS A 69 -3.89 6.88 15.48
CA LYS A 69 -2.59 6.31 15.10
C LYS A 69 -1.65 7.30 14.42
N SER A 70 -2.01 8.59 14.30
CA SER A 70 -1.20 9.60 13.60
C SER A 70 -0.84 9.18 12.16
N LEU A 71 -1.82 8.64 11.44
CA LEU A 71 -1.74 8.26 10.04
C LEU A 71 -1.77 9.49 9.13
N GLU A 72 -0.98 9.45 8.07
CA GLU A 72 -0.87 10.50 7.06
C GLU A 72 -0.73 9.88 5.66
N ILE A 73 -1.22 10.60 4.64
CA ILE A 73 -1.04 10.19 3.23
C ILE A 73 0.46 10.10 2.90
N GLY A 74 0.83 9.07 2.14
CA GLY A 74 2.22 8.82 1.76
C GLY A 74 2.99 7.94 2.74
N GLN A 75 2.44 7.64 3.92
CA GLN A 75 3.08 6.73 4.87
C GLN A 75 3.02 5.29 4.39
N LEU A 76 4.12 4.56 4.60
CA LEU A 76 4.18 3.12 4.37
C LEU A 76 3.66 2.37 5.59
N VAL A 77 2.79 1.40 5.34
CA VAL A 77 2.12 0.61 6.37
C VAL A 77 2.01 -0.86 5.98
N THR A 78 1.86 -1.69 7.01
CA THR A 78 1.45 -3.08 6.89
C THR A 78 -0.03 -3.17 7.17
N TYR A 79 -0.80 -3.68 6.21
CA TYR A 79 -2.22 -3.99 6.38
C TYR A 79 -2.38 -5.44 6.83
N THR A 80 -3.19 -5.70 7.87
CA THR A 80 -3.55 -7.07 8.28
C THR A 80 -5.04 -7.27 8.15
N ASN A 81 -5.48 -8.23 7.33
CA ASN A 81 -6.91 -8.49 7.13
C ASN A 81 -7.54 -9.27 8.29
N GLU A 82 -8.86 -9.49 8.26
CA GLU A 82 -9.59 -10.19 9.32
C GLU A 82 -9.14 -11.65 9.52
N TYR A 83 -8.53 -12.26 8.50
CA TYR A 83 -7.97 -13.61 8.56
C TYR A 83 -6.55 -13.66 9.15
N GLY A 84 -5.98 -12.52 9.54
CA GLY A 84 -4.64 -12.43 10.11
C GLY A 84 -3.52 -12.49 9.07
N VAL A 85 -3.84 -12.35 7.78
CA VAL A 85 -2.84 -12.25 6.70
C VAL A 85 -2.40 -10.80 6.60
N ALA A 86 -1.09 -10.58 6.70
CA ALA A 86 -0.48 -9.27 6.62
C ALA A 86 0.17 -9.01 5.26
N PHE A 87 0.11 -7.77 4.80
CA PHE A 87 0.62 -7.28 3.53
C PHE A 87 1.55 -6.09 3.77
N LEU A 88 2.83 -6.27 3.45
CA LEU A 88 3.87 -5.24 3.60
C LEU A 88 3.79 -4.16 2.53
N ASN A 89 4.31 -2.98 2.86
CA ASN A 89 4.74 -1.95 1.93
C ASN A 89 3.62 -1.27 1.13
N HIS A 90 2.49 -1.04 1.78
CA HIS A 90 1.39 -0.29 1.18
C HIS A 90 1.41 1.17 1.59
N GLU A 91 1.13 2.06 0.66
CA GLU A 91 1.05 3.50 0.89
C GLU A 91 -0.38 3.92 1.24
N ILE A 92 -0.52 4.80 2.24
CA ILE A 92 -1.79 5.48 2.51
C ILE A 92 -2.07 6.49 1.40
N LEU A 93 -3.20 6.31 0.71
CA LEU A 93 -3.61 7.14 -0.42
C LEU A 93 -4.65 8.21 -0.06
N GLY A 94 -5.40 7.99 1.01
CA GLY A 94 -6.43 8.92 1.47
C GLY A 94 -7.33 8.32 2.53
N PHE A 95 -8.31 9.09 2.97
CA PHE A 95 -9.18 8.71 4.09
C PHE A 95 -10.65 8.82 3.71
N ASP A 96 -11.46 7.95 4.33
CA ASP A 96 -12.92 8.01 4.23
C ASP A 96 -13.48 8.47 5.58
N ASN A 97 -13.78 9.76 5.71
CA ASN A 97 -14.40 10.28 6.94
C ASN A 97 -15.92 10.12 6.97
N ASP A 98 -16.56 9.78 5.85
CA ASP A 98 -18.01 9.65 5.72
C ASP A 98 -18.52 8.23 5.99
N ALA A 99 -17.61 7.26 6.14
CA ALA A 99 -17.94 5.88 6.42
C ALA A 99 -18.78 5.75 7.71
N SER A 100 -20.05 5.34 7.55
CA SER A 100 -21.00 5.16 8.65
C SER A 100 -20.61 4.04 9.64
N TYR A 101 -19.56 3.27 9.33
CA TYR A 101 -19.14 2.07 10.05
C TYR A 101 -17.73 2.14 10.65
N GLY A 102 -17.05 3.30 10.64
CA GLY A 102 -15.73 3.43 11.25
C GLY A 102 -14.82 4.41 10.52
N ASN A 103 -13.54 4.41 10.90
CA ASN A 103 -12.51 5.21 10.24
C ASN A 103 -11.79 4.33 9.24
N TYR A 104 -11.84 4.70 7.97
CA TYR A 104 -11.25 3.89 6.91
C TYR A 104 -10.16 4.63 6.16
N VAL A 105 -9.19 3.86 5.69
CA VAL A 105 -7.98 4.31 5.01
C VAL A 105 -7.93 3.63 3.65
N TYR A 106 -7.72 4.40 2.60
CA TYR A 106 -7.44 3.86 1.27
C TYR A 106 -5.94 3.56 1.15
N LEU A 107 -5.62 2.39 0.62
CA LEU A 107 -4.26 1.91 0.40
C LEU A 107 -4.06 1.56 -1.08
N ASP A 108 -2.81 1.50 -1.53
CA ASP A 108 -2.42 1.02 -2.86
C ASP A 108 -2.48 -0.52 -3.03
N LEU A 109 -3.40 -1.16 -2.32
CA LEU A 109 -3.68 -2.60 -2.40
C LEU A 109 -4.21 -3.00 -3.78
N ASN A 110 -4.21 -4.31 -4.08
CA ASN A 110 -4.96 -4.87 -5.21
C ASN A 110 -6.43 -4.43 -5.22
N CYS A 111 -7.02 -4.24 -4.04
CA CYS A 111 -8.36 -3.70 -3.83
C CYS A 111 -8.35 -2.21 -3.45
N TYR A 112 -7.55 -1.38 -4.12
CA TYR A 112 -7.35 0.04 -3.80
C TYR A 112 -8.63 0.90 -3.72
N TRP A 113 -9.74 0.44 -4.30
CA TRP A 113 -11.05 1.09 -4.22
C TRP A 113 -11.81 0.79 -2.92
N CYS A 114 -11.31 -0.15 -2.11
CA CYS A 114 -11.93 -0.60 -0.88
C CYS A 114 -11.08 -0.11 0.29
N ALA A 115 -11.61 0.88 1.01
CA ALA A 115 -10.94 1.38 2.20
C ALA A 115 -10.95 0.31 3.30
N VAL A 116 -9.89 0.28 4.10
CA VAL A 116 -9.70 -0.68 5.19
C VAL A 116 -9.71 0.02 6.56
N PRO A 117 -10.10 -0.66 7.64
CA PRO A 117 -10.22 -0.02 8.95
C PRO A 117 -8.87 0.45 9.51
N VAL A 118 -8.82 1.62 10.16
CA VAL A 118 -7.58 2.15 10.79
C VAL A 118 -6.94 1.14 11.76
N GLU A 119 -7.73 0.34 12.47
CA GLU A 119 -7.25 -0.68 13.41
C GLU A 119 -6.40 -1.76 12.73
N SER A 120 -6.66 -2.06 11.46
CA SER A 120 -5.93 -3.06 10.65
C SER A 120 -4.54 -2.59 10.18
N ILE A 121 -4.21 -1.31 10.41
CA ILE A 121 -3.00 -0.66 9.92
C ILE A 121 -1.89 -0.68 10.97
N THR A 122 -0.70 -1.12 10.59
CA THR A 122 0.52 -1.03 11.41
C THR A 122 1.58 -0.20 10.69
N HIS A 123 2.16 0.77 11.38
CA HIS A 123 3.20 1.65 10.82
C HIS A 123 4.45 0.89 10.40
N GLN A 124 5.01 1.28 9.24
CA GLN A 124 6.34 0.86 8.82
C GLN A 124 7.31 2.05 8.81
N GLU A 125 8.52 1.82 9.31
CA GLU A 125 9.59 2.84 9.25
C GLU A 125 10.14 3.04 7.83
N GLY A 126 9.84 2.15 6.90
CA GLY A 126 10.35 2.16 5.54
C GLY A 126 9.89 0.94 4.74
N TYR A 127 10.32 0.90 3.49
CA TYR A 127 10.01 -0.18 2.56
C TYR A 127 10.83 -1.42 2.90
N MET A 128 10.15 -2.51 3.19
CA MET A 128 10.71 -3.74 3.74
C MET A 128 11.08 -4.73 2.64
N GLY A 129 12.25 -5.37 2.77
CA GLY A 129 12.66 -6.55 2.01
C GLY A 129 13.36 -6.31 0.66
N LEU A 130 13.33 -5.08 0.13
CA LEU A 130 14.02 -4.71 -1.11
C LEU A 130 15.21 -3.78 -0.86
N THR A 131 16.28 -3.95 -1.63
CA THR A 131 17.40 -3.00 -1.72
C THR A 131 17.17 -1.97 -2.84
N GLN A 132 18.01 -0.94 -2.88
CA GLN A 132 17.98 0.02 -3.99
C GLN A 132 18.34 -0.67 -5.32
N GLU A 133 19.30 -1.60 -5.30
CA GLU A 133 19.68 -2.40 -6.47
C GLU A 133 18.51 -3.26 -6.99
N ASP A 134 17.70 -3.84 -6.09
CA ASP A 134 16.52 -4.60 -6.47
C ASP A 134 15.50 -3.71 -7.22
N ILE A 135 15.32 -2.46 -6.76
CA ILE A 135 14.42 -1.48 -7.38
C ILE A 135 14.98 -0.96 -8.71
N ASP A 136 16.27 -0.62 -8.75
CA ASP A 136 16.95 -0.11 -9.95
C ASP A 136 17.06 -1.19 -11.04
N GLY A 137 17.07 -2.46 -10.64
CA GLY A 137 17.07 -3.61 -11.54
C GLY A 137 15.72 -3.88 -12.21
N ILE A 138 14.64 -3.20 -11.81
CA ILE A 138 13.33 -3.34 -12.45
C ILE A 138 13.40 -2.73 -13.84
N SER A 139 13.34 -3.57 -14.87
CA SER A 139 13.43 -3.10 -16.24
C SER A 139 12.18 -2.31 -16.65
N PRO A 140 12.31 -1.28 -17.51
CA PRO A 140 11.15 -0.56 -18.06
C PRO A 140 10.16 -1.48 -18.79
N GLU A 141 10.65 -2.60 -19.35
CA GLU A 141 9.81 -3.60 -19.99
C GLU A 141 8.95 -4.35 -18.97
N PHE A 142 9.50 -4.72 -17.82
CA PHE A 142 8.76 -5.35 -16.74
C PHE A 142 7.60 -4.46 -16.26
N GLU A 143 7.86 -3.16 -16.07
CA GLU A 143 6.81 -2.20 -15.72
C GLU A 143 5.75 -2.10 -16.82
N LYS A 144 6.14 -1.99 -18.11
CA LYS A 144 5.18 -1.83 -19.21
C LYS A 144 4.31 -3.05 -19.48
N ASN A 145 4.86 -4.26 -19.35
CA ASN A 145 4.15 -5.50 -19.67
C ASN A 145 3.10 -5.87 -18.62
N ARG A 146 3.11 -5.21 -17.46
CA ARG A 146 2.20 -5.47 -16.33
C ARG A 146 1.11 -4.42 -16.14
N ILE A 147 1.02 -3.41 -17.01
CA ILE A 147 0.00 -2.35 -16.88
C ILE A 147 -1.40 -2.99 -16.99
N PRO A 148 -2.26 -2.87 -15.94
CA PRO A 148 -3.62 -3.37 -15.96
C PRO A 148 -4.46 -2.71 -17.07
N PHE A 149 -5.42 -3.43 -17.63
CA PHE A 149 -6.28 -2.93 -18.71
C PHE A 149 -6.97 -1.61 -18.34
N ASP A 150 -7.52 -1.55 -17.12
CA ASP A 150 -8.17 -0.38 -16.57
C ASP A 150 -7.26 0.85 -16.54
N LEU A 151 -5.98 0.66 -16.24
CA LEU A 151 -5.01 1.76 -16.20
C LEU A 151 -4.67 2.24 -17.61
N LYS A 152 -4.62 1.34 -18.60
CA LYS A 152 -4.47 1.72 -20.00
C LYS A 152 -5.63 2.60 -20.46
N ILE A 153 -6.87 2.22 -20.13
CA ILE A 153 -8.06 3.03 -20.44
C ILE A 153 -7.98 4.40 -19.75
N LEU A 154 -7.64 4.42 -18.46
CA LEU A 154 -7.55 5.66 -17.70
C LEU A 154 -6.55 6.64 -18.32
N ARG A 155 -5.35 6.16 -18.67
CA ARG A 155 -4.32 6.97 -19.33
C ARG A 155 -4.78 7.51 -20.68
N GLN A 156 -5.37 6.66 -21.52
CA GLN A 156 -5.93 7.07 -22.82
C GLN A 156 -7.01 8.14 -22.70
N LYS A 157 -7.91 7.98 -21.72
CA LYS A 157 -8.96 8.96 -21.45
C LYS A 157 -8.37 10.30 -21.04
N ASN A 158 -7.40 10.30 -20.12
CA ASN A 158 -6.76 11.52 -19.66
C ASN A 158 -6.01 12.22 -20.81
N GLU A 159 -5.29 11.48 -21.66
CA GLU A 159 -4.62 12.04 -22.84
C GLU A 159 -5.61 12.71 -23.81
N ALA A 160 -6.77 12.10 -24.05
CA ALA A 160 -7.82 12.68 -24.88
C ALA A 160 -8.43 13.95 -24.28
N GLU A 161 -8.59 14.00 -22.95
CA GLU A 161 -9.07 15.21 -22.23
C GLU A 161 -8.08 16.37 -22.31
N PHE A 162 -6.76 16.11 -22.36
CA PHE A 162 -5.73 17.16 -22.50
C PHE A 162 -5.50 17.61 -23.96
N ALA A 163 -5.91 16.80 -24.94
CA ALA A 163 -5.76 17.11 -26.37
C ALA A 163 -6.95 17.89 -26.98
N ALA A 164 -8.05 18.04 -26.23
CA ALA A 164 -9.28 18.72 -26.63
C ALA A 164 -9.36 20.15 -26.07
#